data_AF-W2W840-F1
#
_entry.id   AF-W2W840-F1
#
_cell.length_a   1.000
_cell.length_b   1.000
_cell.length_c   1.000
_cell.angle_alpha   90.00
_cell.angle_beta   90.00
_cell.angle_gamma   90.00
#
_symmetry.space_group_name_H-M   'P 1'
#
loop_
_entity.id
_entity.type
_entity.pdbx_description
1 polymer ?
#
loop_
_entity_poly.entity_id
_entity_poly.type
_entity_poly.pdbx_seq_one_letter_code
_entity_poly.pdbx_strand_id
1 'polypeptide(L)'
;RFPTTKAKLSATATIVHFPTFEAAAVKVINGEVGSLTASEWKAIKRFEVETASASSGRKRKRRDDDEKEEDFATSVLRAKKASGRQTSAYYSKLLEKLPPTSKRCERLFSQAKLVLTPQRASLLPVNFEMLMFLRANRSYWDVGMVQDVYEQM
;
A
#
# COMPACT_ATOMS: atom_id res chain seq x y z
N ARG A 1 -13.34 4.03 -27.84
CA ARG A 1 -12.77 2.81 -27.20
C ARG A 1 -11.30 2.75 -27.60
N PHE A 2 -10.34 2.95 -26.69
CA PHE A 2 -8.90 3.02 -27.03
C PHE A 2 -8.32 1.60 -27.19
N PRO A 3 -7.98 1.13 -28.41
CA PRO A 3 -7.77 -0.30 -28.68
C PRO A 3 -6.48 -0.93 -28.11
N THR A 4 -5.60 -0.19 -27.45
CA THR A 4 -4.25 -0.65 -27.11
C THR A 4 -3.90 -0.55 -25.62
N THR A 5 -4.84 -0.15 -24.76
CA THR A 5 -4.56 0.08 -23.33
C THR A 5 -4.55 -1.19 -22.50
N LYS A 6 -5.20 -2.28 -22.93
CA LYS A 6 -5.34 -3.50 -22.12
C LYS A 6 -3.99 -4.12 -21.73
N ALA A 7 -3.04 -4.19 -22.67
CA ALA A 7 -1.69 -4.69 -22.39
C ALA A 7 -0.91 -3.79 -21.43
N LYS A 8 -1.06 -2.47 -21.58
CA LYS A 8 -0.38 -1.47 -20.73
C LYS A 8 -0.98 -1.35 -19.32
N LEU A 9 -2.21 -1.83 -19.12
CA LEU A 9 -2.93 -1.73 -17.85
C LEU A 9 -3.01 -3.07 -17.09
N SER A 10 -2.44 -4.14 -17.64
CA SER A 10 -2.36 -5.46 -17.03
C SER A 10 -1.54 -5.45 -15.74
N ALA A 11 -1.85 -6.34 -14.80
CA ALA A 11 -1.03 -6.57 -13.59
C ALA A 11 0.39 -7.07 -13.91
N THR A 12 0.61 -7.53 -15.14
CA THR A 12 1.91 -7.99 -15.66
C THR A 12 2.52 -7.01 -16.66
N ALA A 13 2.00 -5.79 -16.77
CA ALA A 13 2.56 -4.79 -17.66
C ALA A 13 4.00 -4.44 -17.24
N THR A 14 4.86 -4.10 -18.20
CA THR A 14 6.28 -3.74 -17.96
C THR A 14 6.46 -2.57 -16.98
N ILE A 15 5.41 -1.78 -16.78
CA ILE A 15 5.39 -0.65 -15.85
C ILE A 15 5.23 -1.05 -14.37
N VAL A 16 4.85 -2.30 -14.11
CA VAL A 16 4.71 -2.86 -12.76
C VAL A 16 6.11 -3.28 -12.28
N HIS A 17 6.67 -2.51 -11.36
CA HIS A 17 8.03 -2.74 -10.87
C HIS A 17 8.09 -3.82 -9.78
N PHE A 18 7.05 -3.93 -8.95
CA PHE A 18 7.00 -4.89 -7.84
C PHE A 18 5.69 -5.69 -7.86
N PRO A 19 5.53 -6.65 -8.80
CA PRO A 19 4.26 -7.35 -9.02
C PRO A 19 3.72 -8.06 -7.77
N THR A 20 4.60 -8.67 -6.98
CA THR A 20 4.22 -9.39 -5.75
C THR A 20 3.77 -8.45 -4.64
N PHE A 21 4.41 -7.29 -4.51
CA PHE A 21 4.01 -6.26 -3.54
C PHE A 21 2.68 -5.60 -3.96
N GLU A 22 2.55 -5.22 -5.23
CA GLU A 22 1.34 -4.58 -5.74
C GLU A 22 0.12 -5.51 -5.64
N ALA A 23 0.27 -6.80 -5.97
CA ALA A 23 -0.78 -7.81 -5.79
C ALA A 23 -1.16 -7.99 -4.32
N ALA A 24 -0.16 -8.06 -3.41
CA ALA A 24 -0.40 -8.17 -1.99
C ALA A 24 -1.15 -6.95 -1.42
N ALA A 25 -0.76 -5.74 -1.84
CA ALA A 25 -1.43 -4.50 -1.43
C ALA A 25 -2.89 -4.48 -1.91
N VAL A 26 -3.17 -4.88 -3.15
CA VAL A 26 -4.54 -5.00 -3.68
C VAL A 26 -5.38 -5.97 -2.84
N LYS A 27 -4.84 -7.15 -2.51
CA LYS A 27 -5.55 -8.13 -1.67
C LYS A 27 -5.87 -7.57 -0.29
N VAL A 28 -4.94 -6.85 0.33
CA VAL A 28 -5.19 -6.18 1.63
C VAL A 28 -6.27 -5.11 1.50
N ILE A 29 -6.21 -4.26 0.47
CA ILE A 29 -7.22 -3.20 0.21
C ILE A 29 -8.62 -3.81 0.01
N ASN A 30 -8.71 -4.96 -0.66
CA ASN A 30 -9.96 -5.67 -0.91
C ASN A 30 -10.44 -6.49 0.31
N GLY A 31 -9.67 -6.55 1.40
CA GLY A 31 -10.00 -7.38 2.58
C GLY A 31 -9.73 -8.88 2.39
N GLU A 32 -9.05 -9.28 1.32
CA GLU A 32 -8.73 -10.67 0.96
C GLU A 32 -7.43 -11.15 1.63
N VAL A 33 -7.18 -10.75 2.88
CA VAL A 33 -5.92 -11.05 3.60
C VAL A 33 -5.67 -12.57 3.73
N GLY A 34 -6.73 -13.38 3.80
CA GLY A 34 -6.63 -14.84 3.85
C GLY A 34 -6.16 -15.51 2.56
N SER A 35 -6.10 -14.79 1.43
CA SER A 35 -5.63 -15.30 0.13
C SER A 35 -4.18 -14.92 -0.19
N LEU A 36 -3.47 -14.31 0.76
CA LEU A 36 -2.06 -13.95 0.60
C LEU A 36 -1.18 -15.19 0.56
N THR A 37 -0.35 -15.27 -0.47
CA THR A 37 0.72 -16.26 -0.60
C THR A 37 1.88 -15.91 0.33
N ALA A 38 2.76 -16.88 0.60
CA ALA A 38 3.93 -16.66 1.47
C ALA A 38 4.88 -15.56 0.93
N SER A 39 5.01 -15.45 -0.39
CA SER A 39 5.82 -14.41 -1.04
C SER A 39 5.19 -13.03 -0.94
N GLU A 40 3.87 -12.92 -1.11
CA GLU A 40 3.09 -11.69 -0.92
C GLU A 40 3.17 -11.22 0.53
N TRP A 41 2.96 -12.12 1.49
CA TRP A 41 3.07 -11.80 2.92
C TRP A 41 4.45 -11.24 3.27
N LYS A 42 5.52 -11.86 2.76
CA LYS A 42 6.90 -11.37 2.95
C LYS A 42 7.10 -9.97 2.36
N ALA A 43 6.45 -9.65 1.24
CA ALA A 43 6.57 -8.35 0.59
C ALA A 43 5.90 -7.21 1.39
N ILE A 44 4.78 -7.49 2.06
CA ILE A 44 4.03 -6.49 2.86
C ILE A 44 4.32 -6.55 4.36
N LYS A 45 5.22 -7.43 4.81
CA LYS A 45 5.56 -7.61 6.23
C LYS A 45 5.89 -6.30 6.97
N ARG A 46 6.52 -5.33 6.29
CA ARG A 46 6.84 -4.01 6.87
C ARG A 46 5.61 -3.17 7.25
N PHE A 47 4.44 -3.51 6.71
CA PHE A 47 3.17 -2.84 6.98
C PHE A 47 2.32 -3.58 8.01
N GLU A 48 2.79 -4.72 8.53
CA GLU A 48 2.11 -5.44 9.60
C GLU A 48 2.20 -4.60 10.89
N VAL A 49 1.05 -4.30 11.48
CA VAL A 49 0.97 -3.64 12.77
C VAL A 49 0.85 -4.72 13.82
N GLU A 50 1.88 -4.84 14.66
CA GLU A 50 1.86 -5.78 15.77
C GLU A 50 0.78 -5.35 16.76
N THR A 51 -0.27 -6.15 16.88
CA THR A 51 -1.26 -5.93 17.93
C THR A 51 -0.60 -6.18 19.29
N ALA A 52 -0.93 -5.36 20.28
CA ALA A 52 -0.39 -5.42 21.65
C ALA A 52 -0.56 -6.79 22.36
N SER A 53 -1.21 -7.77 21.73
CA SER A 53 -1.35 -9.13 22.27
C SER A 53 -0.17 -10.06 21.96
N ALA A 54 0.85 -9.64 21.19
CA ALA A 54 2.05 -10.44 20.94
C ALA A 54 3.19 -10.21 21.94
N SER A 55 3.11 -9.19 22.79
CA SER A 55 4.19 -8.84 23.74
C SER A 55 4.08 -9.49 25.13
N SER A 56 3.00 -10.22 25.44
CA SER A 56 2.92 -10.96 26.71
C SER A 56 3.55 -12.35 26.58
N GLY A 57 4.88 -12.42 26.66
CA GLY A 57 5.54 -13.73 26.63
C GLY A 57 7.03 -13.81 26.89
N ARG A 58 7.74 -12.71 27.20
CA ARG A 58 9.14 -12.82 27.63
C ARG A 58 9.23 -13.01 29.14
N LYS A 59 8.77 -14.16 29.64
CA LYS A 59 9.01 -14.58 31.04
C LYS A 59 9.84 -15.87 31.08
N ARG A 60 11.16 -15.62 31.18
CA ARG A 60 12.18 -16.40 31.89
C ARG A 60 12.16 -17.93 31.74
N LYS A 61 13.19 -18.42 31.02
CA LYS A 61 13.83 -19.73 31.18
C LYS A 61 13.87 -20.15 32.66
N ARG A 62 13.04 -21.13 33.04
CA ARG A 62 13.37 -22.06 34.12
C ARG A 62 13.55 -23.43 33.47
N ARG A 63 14.76 -23.97 33.68
CA ARG A 63 15.06 -25.38 33.49
C ARG A 63 14.17 -26.15 34.46
N ASP A 64 13.40 -27.10 33.97
CA ASP A 64 13.23 -28.35 34.69
C ASP A 64 13.16 -29.47 33.66
N ASP A 65 13.91 -30.50 33.99
CA ASP A 65 14.18 -31.71 33.24
C ASP A 65 13.02 -32.66 33.50
N ASP A 66 12.27 -33.06 32.47
CA ASP A 66 11.38 -34.21 32.54
C ASP A 66 11.03 -34.65 31.11
N GLU A 67 11.73 -35.68 30.64
CA GLU A 67 11.40 -36.43 29.43
C GLU A 67 10.03 -37.08 29.59
N LYS A 68 8.97 -36.38 29.18
CA LYS A 68 7.65 -36.99 28.97
C LYS A 68 7.27 -36.86 27.50
N GLU A 69 7.27 -38.01 26.86
CA GLU A 69 6.72 -38.29 25.53
C GLU A 69 5.43 -37.48 25.33
N GLU A 70 5.47 -36.45 24.47
CA GLU A 70 4.30 -35.62 24.21
C GLU A 70 3.21 -36.48 23.57
N ASP A 71 2.10 -36.67 24.28
CA ASP A 71 0.97 -37.47 23.81
C ASP A 71 0.50 -36.98 22.43
N PHE A 72 0.32 -37.89 21.47
CA PHE A 72 0.01 -37.59 20.06
C PHE A 72 -1.21 -36.65 19.94
N ALA A 73 -2.21 -36.82 20.80
CA ALA A 73 -3.37 -35.95 20.87
C ALA A 73 -3.00 -34.50 21.17
N THR A 74 -2.06 -34.26 22.09
CA THR A 74 -1.59 -32.91 22.43
C THR A 74 -0.74 -32.28 21.33
N SER A 75 0.08 -33.07 20.64
CA SER A 75 0.83 -32.65 19.44
C SER A 75 -0.13 -32.23 18.31
N VAL A 76 -1.14 -33.05 18.01
CA VAL A 76 -2.13 -32.76 16.97
C VAL A 76 -2.97 -31.53 17.33
N LEU A 77 -3.40 -31.38 18.58
CA LEU A 77 -4.16 -30.20 19.02
C LEU A 77 -3.32 -28.91 18.98
N ARG A 78 -2.03 -28.98 19.33
CA ARG A 78 -1.11 -27.84 19.21
C ARG A 78 -0.82 -27.48 17.75
N ALA A 79 -0.64 -28.48 16.87
CA ALA A 79 -0.48 -28.27 15.44
C ALA A 79 -1.73 -27.62 14.82
N LYS A 80 -2.94 -28.07 15.23
CA LYS A 80 -4.21 -27.47 14.81
C LYS A 80 -4.39 -26.04 15.35
N LYS A 81 -3.94 -25.76 16.58
CA LYS A 81 -4.00 -24.42 17.17
C LYS A 81 -2.98 -23.45 16.57
N ALA A 82 -1.84 -23.96 16.10
CA ALA A 82 -0.87 -23.19 15.33
C ALA A 82 -1.37 -22.91 13.91
N SER A 83 -2.01 -23.89 13.25
CA SER A 83 -2.61 -23.74 11.92
C SER A 83 -3.90 -22.90 11.92
N GLY A 84 -4.65 -22.92 13.02
CA GLY A 84 -5.89 -22.15 13.23
C GLY A 84 -5.67 -20.73 13.76
N ARG A 85 -4.41 -20.32 13.98
CA ARG A 85 -4.09 -18.90 14.19
C ARG A 85 -4.14 -18.24 12.81
N GLN A 86 -5.36 -18.02 12.30
CA GLN A 86 -5.63 -16.84 11.51
C GLN A 86 -5.28 -15.65 12.40
N THR A 87 -3.99 -15.32 12.44
CA THR A 87 -3.54 -14.00 12.82
C THR A 87 -4.28 -13.10 11.86
N SER A 88 -5.33 -12.45 12.35
CA SER A 88 -5.85 -11.25 11.72
C SER A 88 -4.75 -10.21 11.84
N ALA A 89 -3.67 -10.38 11.06
CA ALA A 89 -2.58 -9.45 10.96
C ALA A 89 -3.23 -8.15 10.49
N TYR A 90 -3.27 -7.18 11.40
CA TYR A 90 -3.81 -5.88 11.08
C TYR A 90 -2.75 -5.16 10.28
N TYR A 91 -3.00 -4.91 9.02
CA TYR A 91 -2.08 -4.13 8.20
C TYR A 91 -2.34 -2.64 8.41
N SER A 92 -1.29 -1.85 8.31
CA SER A 92 -1.37 -0.39 8.43
C SER A 92 -2.39 0.15 7.43
N LYS A 93 -3.25 1.06 7.90
CA LYS A 93 -4.18 1.84 7.06
C LYS A 93 -3.46 2.60 5.94
N LEU A 94 -2.13 2.75 6.02
CA LEU A 94 -1.32 3.29 4.94
C LEU A 94 -1.46 2.46 3.64
N LEU A 95 -1.60 1.14 3.72
CA LEU A 95 -1.84 0.30 2.54
C LEU A 95 -3.16 0.64 1.85
N GLU A 96 -4.20 1.00 2.62
CA GLU A 96 -5.49 1.48 2.07
C GLU A 96 -5.38 2.83 1.36
N LYS A 97 -4.39 3.64 1.72
CA LYS A 97 -4.14 4.95 1.10
C LYS A 97 -3.22 4.87 -0.11
N LEU A 98 -2.45 3.79 -0.25
CA LEU A 98 -1.61 3.60 -1.41
C LEU A 98 -2.50 3.39 -2.65
N PRO A 99 -2.30 4.17 -3.72
CA PRO A 99 -2.94 3.84 -4.98
C PRO A 99 -2.45 2.45 -5.43
N PRO A 100 -3.34 1.54 -5.84
CA PRO A 100 -2.97 0.17 -6.20
C PRO A 100 -1.95 0.04 -7.34
N THR A 101 -1.73 1.11 -8.10
CA THR A 101 -0.78 1.16 -9.22
C THR A 101 -0.27 2.60 -9.40
N SER A 102 0.88 2.74 -10.05
CA SER A 102 1.49 4.01 -10.51
C SER A 102 0.63 4.79 -11.51
N LYS A 103 -0.54 4.27 -11.94
CA LYS A 103 -1.47 4.90 -12.89
C LYS A 103 -1.88 6.31 -12.51
N ARG A 104 -1.91 6.65 -11.21
CA ARG A 104 -2.18 8.03 -10.76
C ARG A 104 -1.07 8.99 -11.20
N CYS A 105 0.20 8.59 -11.08
CA CYS A 105 1.36 9.36 -11.52
C CYS A 105 1.40 9.47 -13.05
N GLU A 106 1.15 8.38 -13.78
CA GLU A 106 1.08 8.42 -15.24
C GLU A 106 0.00 9.37 -15.76
N ARG A 107 -1.18 9.35 -15.12
CA ARG A 107 -2.28 10.27 -15.47
C ARG A 107 -1.89 11.72 -15.21
N LEU A 108 -1.18 11.99 -14.11
CA LEU A 108 -0.63 13.31 -13.82
C LEU A 108 0.36 13.76 -14.90
N PHE A 109 1.33 12.93 -15.28
CA PHE A 109 2.32 13.28 -16.31
C PHE A 109 1.71 13.39 -17.70
N SER A 110 0.69 12.58 -18.02
CA SER A 110 -0.07 12.71 -19.27
C SER A 110 -0.81 14.05 -19.33
N GLN A 111 -1.41 14.48 -18.22
CA GLN A 111 -2.01 15.81 -18.11
C GLN A 111 -0.97 16.92 -18.18
N ALA A 112 0.19 16.75 -17.53
CA ALA A 112 1.29 17.70 -17.62
C ALA A 112 1.74 17.91 -19.07
N LYS A 113 1.85 16.84 -19.85
CA LYS A 113 2.16 16.92 -21.28
C LYS A 113 1.13 17.72 -22.08
N LEU A 114 -0.16 17.64 -21.72
CA LEU A 114 -1.22 18.45 -22.36
C LEU A 114 -1.17 19.93 -21.92
N VAL A 115 -0.73 20.20 -20.69
CA VAL A 115 -0.62 21.55 -20.15
C VAL A 115 0.68 22.24 -20.62
N LEU A 116 1.72 21.48 -20.93
CA LEU A 116 3.03 21.99 -21.37
C LEU A 116 2.97 22.52 -22.83
N THR A 117 2.47 23.75 -22.99
CA THR A 117 2.53 24.50 -24.25
C THR A 117 3.85 25.28 -24.36
N PRO A 118 4.25 25.79 -25.55
CA PRO A 118 5.46 26.60 -25.68
C PRO A 118 5.50 27.80 -24.74
N GLN A 119 4.36 28.47 -24.50
CA GLN A 119 4.25 29.58 -23.55
C GLN A 119 4.43 29.13 -22.10
N ARG A 120 4.03 27.89 -21.77
CA ARG A 120 4.26 27.33 -20.43
C ARG A 120 5.64 26.74 -20.27
N ALA A 121 6.29 26.33 -21.35
CA ALA A 121 7.67 25.88 -21.36
C ALA A 121 8.67 27.03 -21.15
N SER A 122 8.28 28.28 -21.43
CA SER A 122 9.08 29.46 -21.08
C SER A 122 8.95 29.90 -19.62
N LEU A 123 8.07 29.26 -18.84
CA LEU A 123 8.00 29.49 -17.39
C LEU A 123 9.16 28.77 -16.69
N LEU A 124 9.56 29.28 -15.53
CA LEU A 124 10.44 28.54 -14.65
C LEU A 124 9.80 27.20 -14.26
N PRO A 125 10.57 26.10 -14.15
CA PRO A 125 10.03 24.79 -13.78
C PRO A 125 9.16 24.81 -12.52
N VAL A 126 9.58 25.56 -11.49
CA VAL A 126 8.83 25.74 -10.24
C VAL A 126 7.43 26.34 -10.46
N ASN A 127 7.28 27.25 -11.42
CA ASN A 127 5.99 27.86 -11.72
C ASN A 127 5.08 26.87 -12.47
N PHE A 128 5.64 26.06 -13.36
CA PHE A 128 4.90 24.99 -14.02
C PHE A 128 4.45 23.91 -13.04
N GLU A 129 5.33 23.52 -12.11
CA GLU A 129 5.02 22.59 -11.02
C GLU A 129 3.87 23.11 -10.15
N MET A 130 3.90 24.39 -9.77
CA MET A 130 2.82 25.04 -9.02
C MET A 130 1.47 24.94 -9.76
N LEU A 131 1.46 25.22 -11.08
CA LEU A 131 0.25 25.11 -11.90
C LEU A 131 -0.29 23.68 -11.95
N MET A 132 0.60 22.69 -12.07
CA MET A 132 0.21 21.28 -12.04
C MET A 132 -0.29 20.83 -10.67
N PHE A 133 0.33 21.30 -9.59
CA PHE A 133 -0.10 21.04 -8.21
C PHE A 133 -1.52 21.56 -7.97
N LEU A 134 -1.77 22.83 -8.32
CA LEU A 134 -3.09 23.44 -8.20
C LEU A 134 -4.11 22.67 -9.04
N ARG A 135 -3.79 22.35 -10.30
CA ARG A 135 -4.70 21.59 -11.17
C ARG A 135 -5.04 20.20 -10.61
N ALA A 136 -4.04 19.46 -10.12
CA ALA A 136 -4.24 18.11 -9.59
C ALA A 136 -5.10 18.10 -8.32
N ASN A 137 -5.02 19.17 -7.53
CA ASN A 137 -5.72 19.33 -6.26
C ASN A 137 -6.95 20.24 -6.35
N ARG A 138 -7.54 20.42 -7.53
CA ARG A 138 -8.65 21.36 -7.79
C ARG A 138 -9.87 21.19 -6.87
N SER A 139 -10.06 20.02 -6.28
CA SER A 139 -11.13 19.74 -5.30
C SER A 139 -10.87 20.30 -3.91
N TYR A 140 -9.62 20.65 -3.58
CA TYR A 140 -9.21 21.13 -2.26
C TYR A 140 -9.17 22.65 -2.16
N TRP A 141 -9.37 23.37 -3.27
CA TRP A 141 -9.34 24.83 -3.29
C TRP A 141 -10.31 25.38 -4.31
N ASP A 142 -10.88 26.54 -4.01
CA ASP A 142 -11.69 27.33 -4.90
C ASP A 142 -11.10 28.72 -5.09
N VAL A 143 -11.76 29.53 -5.91
CA VAL A 143 -11.29 30.88 -6.21
C VAL A 143 -11.34 31.78 -4.96
N GLY A 144 -12.28 31.52 -4.04
CA GLY A 144 -12.38 32.25 -2.78
C GLY A 144 -11.16 32.02 -1.89
N MET A 145 -10.79 30.76 -1.66
CA MET A 145 -9.57 30.43 -0.89
C MET A 145 -8.31 31.08 -1.47
N VAL A 146 -8.17 31.12 -2.79
CA VAL A 146 -6.99 31.72 -3.42
C VAL A 146 -6.99 33.24 -3.23
N GLN A 147 -8.16 33.87 -3.32
CA GLN A 147 -8.32 35.30 -3.07
C GLN A 147 -7.98 35.64 -1.61
N ASP A 148 -8.50 34.87 -0.64
CA ASP A 148 -8.25 35.09 0.79
C ASP A 148 -6.75 35.00 1.13
N VAL A 149 -6.04 34.05 0.53
CA VAL A 149 -4.57 33.90 0.72
C VAL A 149 -3.81 35.06 0.07
N TYR A 150 -4.26 35.54 -1.09
CA TYR A 150 -3.63 36.67 -1.76
C TYR A 150 -3.78 37.96 -0.96
N GLU A 151 -4.93 38.20 -0.34
CA GLU A 151 -5.18 39.38 0.50
C GLU A 151 -4.35 39.39 1.80
N GLN A 152 -3.78 38.25 2.20
CA GLN A 152 -2.94 38.11 3.38
C GLN A 152 -1.43 38.27 3.10
N MET A 153 -1.02 38.41 1.83
CA MET A 153 0.37 38.63 1.40
C MET A 153 0.67 40.10 1.15
#